data_AF-A0A6L8E7J8-F1
#
_entry.id   AF-A0A6L8E7J8-F1
#
_cell.length_a   1.000
_cell.length_b   1.000
_cell.length_c   1.000
_cell.angle_alpha   90.00
_cell.angle_beta   90.00
_cell.angle_gamma   90.00
#
_symmetry.space_group_name_H-M   'P 1'
#
loop_
_entity.id
_entity.type
_entity.pdbx_description
1 polymer ?
#
loop_
_entity_poly.entity_id
_entity_poly.type
_entity_poly.pdbx_seq_one_letter_code
_entity_poly.pdbx_strand_id
1 'polypeptide(L)'
;MSDDQMARIAAQLSSVLERSGLRWEERVQLAGGLFVAEALNPHWCAGRTPAEAHELLRAGDPDTADAVEALAPLLLSRVRTQAEARDAVSAAEQIMQRGEQVGG
;
A
#
# COMPACT_ATOMS: atom_id res chain seq x y z
N MET A 1 -15.24 15.72 -14.80
CA MET A 1 -14.63 14.67 -15.64
C MET A 1 -15.74 13.71 -16.02
N SER A 2 -15.87 13.30 -17.28
CA SER A 2 -16.93 12.36 -17.66
C SER A 2 -16.59 10.93 -17.26
N ASP A 3 -17.61 10.09 -17.07
CA ASP A 3 -17.44 8.67 -16.75
C ASP A 3 -16.60 7.95 -17.81
N ASP A 4 -16.77 8.29 -19.08
CA ASP A 4 -15.97 7.75 -20.19
C ASP A 4 -14.49 8.10 -20.09
N GLN A 5 -14.18 9.32 -19.65
CA GLN A 5 -12.79 9.76 -19.45
C GLN A 5 -12.14 9.00 -18.29
N MET A 6 -12.90 8.77 -17.20
CA MET A 6 -12.43 7.97 -16.07
C MET A 6 -12.19 6.51 -16.43
N ALA A 7 -13.13 5.90 -17.15
CA ALA A 7 -12.97 4.53 -17.64
C ALA A 7 -11.73 4.39 -18.54
N ARG A 8 -11.46 5.38 -19.38
CA ARG A 8 -10.27 5.39 -20.24
C ARG A 8 -8.97 5.48 -19.44
N ILE A 9 -8.91 6.35 -18.42
CA ILE A 9 -7.75 6.47 -17.54
C ILE A 9 -7.53 5.16 -16.78
N ALA A 10 -8.59 4.57 -16.23
CA ALA A 10 -8.52 3.29 -15.53
C ALA A 10 -7.98 2.18 -16.43
N ALA A 11 -8.47 2.08 -17.67
CA ALA A 11 -7.97 1.09 -18.64
C ALA A 11 -6.49 1.31 -18.99
N GLN A 12 -6.05 2.56 -19.15
CA GLN A 12 -4.64 2.89 -19.41
C GLN A 12 -3.75 2.53 -18.22
N LEU A 13 -4.18 2.83 -17.00
CA LEU A 13 -3.46 2.48 -15.78
C LEU A 13 -3.32 0.96 -15.64
N SER A 14 -4.42 0.20 -15.82
CA SER A 14 -4.39 -1.26 -15.82
C SER A 14 -3.40 -1.81 -16.84
N SER A 15 -3.40 -1.25 -18.06
CA SER A 15 -2.47 -1.66 -19.12
C SER A 15 -1.00 -1.36 -18.77
N VAL A 16 -0.72 -0.26 -18.08
CA VAL A 16 0.63 0.06 -17.58
C VAL A 16 1.05 -0.91 -16.47
N LEU A 17 0.16 -1.18 -15.51
CA LEU A 17 0.40 -2.13 -14.43
C LEU A 17 0.63 -3.55 -14.97
N GLU A 18 -0.09 -3.95 -16.02
CA GLU A 18 0.11 -5.23 -16.69
C GLU A 18 1.51 -5.42 -17.26
N ARG A 19 2.10 -4.35 -17.79
CA ARG A 19 3.45 -4.35 -18.37
C ARG A 19 4.57 -4.12 -17.36
N SER A 20 4.26 -3.76 -16.12
CA SER A 20 5.25 -3.38 -15.10
C SER A 20 6.10 -4.52 -14.56
N GLY A 21 5.83 -5.77 -14.95
CA GLY A 21 6.47 -6.96 -14.39
C GLY A 21 6.05 -7.29 -12.95
N LEU A 22 5.24 -6.44 -12.32
CA LEU A 22 4.68 -6.69 -10.99
C LEU A 22 3.75 -7.89 -11.01
N ARG A 23 3.79 -8.69 -9.95
CA ARG A 23 2.80 -9.73 -9.70
C ARG A 23 1.43 -9.11 -9.42
N TRP A 24 0.37 -9.88 -9.65
CA TRP A 24 -1.01 -9.42 -9.45
C TRP A 24 -1.20 -8.76 -8.07
N GLU A 25 -0.69 -9.39 -7.03
CA GLU A 25 -0.88 -8.92 -5.67
C GLU A 25 -0.08 -7.63 -5.43
N GLU A 26 1.06 -7.42 -6.08
CA GLU A 26 1.85 -6.17 -5.98
C GLU A 26 1.13 -5.01 -6.68
N ARG A 27 0.42 -5.30 -7.78
CA ARG A 27 -0.43 -4.32 -8.47
C ARG A 27 -1.61 -3.90 -7.61
N VAL A 28 -2.27 -4.86 -6.97
CA VAL A 28 -3.37 -4.58 -6.02
C VAL A 28 -2.88 -3.71 -4.87
N GLN A 29 -1.68 -3.98 -4.34
CA GLN A 29 -1.09 -3.13 -3.31
C GLN A 29 -0.78 -1.72 -3.79
N LEU A 30 -0.16 -1.59 -4.96
CA LEU A 30 0.19 -0.29 -5.51
C LEU A 30 -1.06 0.56 -5.79
N ALA A 31 -2.05 -0.04 -6.46
CA ALA A 31 -3.31 0.62 -6.78
C ALA A 31 -4.11 0.97 -5.51
N GLY A 32 -4.23 0.03 -4.57
CA GLY A 32 -4.92 0.26 -3.29
C GLY A 32 -4.21 1.29 -2.42
N GLY A 33 -2.88 1.24 -2.33
CA GLY A 33 -2.09 2.22 -1.59
C GLY A 33 -2.19 3.63 -2.19
N LEU A 34 -2.15 3.74 -3.52
CA LEU A 34 -2.36 5.03 -4.20
C LEU A 34 -3.78 5.55 -3.97
N PHE A 35 -4.80 4.70 -4.06
CA PHE A 35 -6.17 5.08 -3.77
C PHE A 35 -6.32 5.64 -2.35
N VAL A 36 -5.81 4.93 -1.33
CA VAL A 36 -5.86 5.39 0.06
C VAL A 36 -5.11 6.71 0.24
N ALA A 37 -3.93 6.83 -0.35
CA ALA A 37 -3.12 8.05 -0.28
C ALA A 37 -3.87 9.25 -0.88
N GLU A 38 -4.44 9.11 -2.07
CA GLU A 38 -5.17 10.19 -2.74
C GLU A 38 -6.50 10.51 -2.04
N ALA A 39 -7.22 9.51 -1.53
CA ALA A 39 -8.47 9.71 -0.78
C ALA A 39 -8.23 10.51 0.51
N LEU A 40 -7.13 10.23 1.21
CA LEU A 40 -6.81 10.92 2.46
C LEU A 40 -6.03 12.22 2.26
N ASN A 41 -5.38 12.43 1.11
CA ASN A 41 -4.53 13.60 0.83
C ASN A 41 -5.19 14.96 1.18
N PRO A 42 -6.47 15.22 0.83
CA PRO A 42 -7.15 16.47 1.20
C PRO A 42 -7.29 16.67 2.71
N HIS A 43 -7.35 15.58 3.47
CA HIS A 43 -7.64 15.56 4.90
C HIS A 43 -6.37 15.42 5.77
N TRP A 44 -5.30 14.85 5.21
CA TRP A 44 -4.03 14.58 5.89
C TRP A 44 -3.19 15.85 6.13
N CYS A 45 -3.44 16.92 5.38
CA CYS A 45 -2.77 18.19 5.56
C CYS A 45 -3.12 18.87 6.91
N ALA A 46 -2.24 19.74 7.41
CA ALA A 46 -2.37 20.50 8.67
C ALA A 46 -2.06 19.76 9.99
N GLY A 47 -1.18 18.74 9.97
CA GLY A 47 -0.68 18.10 11.19
C GLY A 47 -1.67 17.14 11.85
N ARG A 48 -2.71 16.72 11.12
CA ARG A 48 -3.70 15.75 11.58
C ARG A 48 -3.12 14.34 11.60
N THR A 49 -3.60 13.55 12.53
CA THR A 49 -3.34 12.12 12.58
C THR A 49 -4.10 11.39 11.46
N PRO A 50 -3.66 10.19 11.06
CA PRO A 50 -4.38 9.39 10.06
C PRO A 50 -5.83 9.10 10.44
N ALA A 51 -6.13 8.90 11.74
CA ALA A 51 -7.48 8.70 12.23
C ALA A 51 -8.35 9.94 12.03
N GLU A 52 -7.84 11.13 12.35
CA GLU A 52 -8.57 12.38 12.13
C GLU A 52 -8.80 12.66 10.65
N ALA A 53 -7.81 12.35 9.79
CA ALA A 53 -7.99 12.46 8.35
C ALA A 53 -9.08 11.51 7.82
N HIS A 54 -9.14 10.30 8.37
CA HIS A 54 -10.16 9.31 8.02
C HIS A 54 -11.56 9.71 8.48
N GLU A 55 -11.71 10.24 9.69
CA GLU A 55 -13.00 10.76 10.19
C GLU A 55 -13.51 11.93 9.34
N LEU A 56 -12.61 12.81 8.88
CA LEU A 56 -12.97 13.90 7.97
C LEU A 56 -13.40 13.38 6.60
N LEU A 57 -12.72 12.35 6.08
CA LEU A 57 -13.13 11.67 4.85
C LEU A 57 -14.53 11.04 5.02
N ARG A 58 -14.74 10.29 6.11
CA ARG A 58 -16.01 9.66 6.46
C ARG A 58 -17.17 10.65 6.52
N ALA A 59 -16.92 11.87 7.01
CA ALA A 59 -17.94 12.92 7.09
C ALA A 59 -18.27 13.56 5.73
N GLY A 60 -17.34 13.58 4.77
CA GLY A 60 -17.52 14.22 3.46
C GLY A 60 -17.89 13.24 2.33
N ASP A 61 -17.34 12.04 2.38
CA ASP A 61 -17.49 10.96 1.40
C ASP A 61 -17.46 9.59 2.11
N PRO A 62 -18.62 9.13 2.64
CA PRO A 62 -18.71 7.86 3.35
C PRO A 62 -18.37 6.64 2.51
N ASP A 63 -18.69 6.67 1.21
CA ASP A 63 -18.47 5.54 0.29
C ASP A 63 -16.96 5.35 0.05
N THR A 64 -16.22 6.44 -0.17
CA THR A 64 -14.76 6.38 -0.28
C THR A 64 -14.12 5.94 1.04
N ALA A 65 -14.63 6.38 2.18
CA ALA A 65 -14.16 5.91 3.49
C ALA A 65 -14.37 4.39 3.68
N ASP A 66 -15.52 3.84 3.28
CA ASP A 66 -15.77 2.39 3.31
C ASP A 66 -14.77 1.63 2.44
N ALA A 67 -14.48 2.14 1.24
CA ALA A 67 -13.49 1.55 0.36
C ALA A 67 -12.08 1.57 0.99
N VAL A 68 -11.69 2.65 1.67
CA VAL A 68 -10.42 2.75 2.40
C VAL A 68 -10.36 1.74 3.53
N GLU A 69 -11.41 1.62 4.35
CA GLU A 69 -11.50 0.65 5.45
C GLU A 69 -11.43 -0.80 4.94
N ALA A 70 -12.07 -1.11 3.82
CA ALA A 70 -12.03 -2.43 3.21
C ALA A 70 -10.63 -2.81 2.69
N LEU A 71 -9.87 -1.82 2.19
CA LEU A 71 -8.52 -2.03 1.65
C LEU A 71 -7.44 -2.09 2.74
N ALA A 72 -7.62 -1.40 3.87
CA ALA A 72 -6.60 -1.28 4.91
C ALA A 72 -6.06 -2.62 5.44
N PRO A 73 -6.88 -3.65 5.78
CA PRO A 73 -6.38 -4.94 6.26
C PRO A 73 -5.50 -5.66 5.23
N LEU A 74 -5.85 -5.58 3.95
CA LEU A 74 -5.11 -6.22 2.85
C LEU A 74 -3.72 -5.58 2.68
N LEU A 75 -3.65 -4.25 2.76
CA LEU A 75 -2.40 -3.50 2.66
C LEU A 75 -1.51 -3.74 3.90
N LEU A 76 -2.08 -3.68 5.10
CA LEU A 76 -1.36 -3.84 6.37
C LEU A 76 -0.82 -5.25 6.57
N SER A 77 -1.62 -6.28 6.26
CA SER A 77 -1.22 -7.69 6.42
C SER A 77 0.10 -7.98 5.71
N ARG A 78 0.26 -7.40 4.52
CA ARG A 78 1.43 -7.68 3.69
C ARG A 78 2.64 -6.81 3.98
N VAL A 79 2.46 -5.57 4.43
CA VAL A 79 3.56 -4.77 4.99
C VAL A 79 4.16 -5.52 6.19
N ARG A 80 3.30 -6.07 7.06
CA ARG A 80 3.76 -6.90 8.17
C ARG A 80 4.52 -8.14 7.70
N THR A 81 3.98 -8.91 6.74
CA THR A 81 4.68 -10.08 6.19
C THR A 81 6.02 -9.72 5.53
N GLN A 82 6.10 -8.59 4.82
CA GLN A 82 7.36 -8.13 4.21
C GLN A 82 8.40 -7.73 5.27
N ALA A 83 7.98 -7.05 6.34
CA ALA A 83 8.84 -6.71 7.46
C ALA A 83 9.35 -7.98 8.17
N GLU A 84 8.46 -8.92 8.48
CA GLU A 84 8.82 -10.21 9.09
C GLU A 84 9.81 -11.00 8.21
N ALA A 85 9.59 -11.05 6.89
CA ALA A 85 10.49 -11.71 5.96
C ALA A 85 11.88 -11.04 5.92
N ARG A 86 11.92 -9.71 5.95
CA ARG A 86 13.18 -8.94 6.00
C ARG A 86 13.95 -9.22 7.28
N ASP A 87 13.27 -9.22 8.42
CA ASP A 87 13.88 -9.50 9.71
C ASP A 87 14.44 -10.92 9.78
N ALA A 88 13.71 -11.90 9.22
CA ALA A 88 14.17 -13.29 9.13
C ALA A 88 15.43 -13.44 8.25
N VAL A 89 15.49 -12.75 7.11
CA VAL A 89 16.68 -12.74 6.23
C VAL A 89 17.87 -12.11 6.96
N SER A 90 17.69 -10.94 7.58
CA SER A 90 18.77 -10.30 8.33
C SER A 90 19.25 -11.13 9.52
N ALA A 91 18.36 -11.90 10.17
CA ALA A 91 18.76 -12.85 11.21
C ALA A 91 19.59 -14.01 10.64
N ALA A 92 19.23 -14.55 9.48
CA ALA A 92 20.00 -15.60 8.80
C ALA A 92 21.39 -15.11 8.38
N GLU A 93 21.48 -13.91 7.81
CA GLU A 93 22.76 -13.27 7.44
C GLU A 93 23.69 -13.11 8.66
N GLN A 94 23.15 -12.69 9.80
CA GLN A 94 23.93 -12.57 11.05
C GLN A 94 24.45 -13.92 11.55
N ILE A 95 23.66 -14.99 11.42
CA ILE A 95 24.10 -16.35 11.80
C ILE A 95 25.24 -16.80 10.90
N MET A 96 25.13 -16.58 9.59
CA MET A 96 26.17 -16.94 8.61
C MET A 96 27.48 -16.18 8.88
N GLN A 97 27.41 -14.86 9.11
CA GLN A 97 28.58 -14.04 9.42
C GLN A 97 29.28 -14.45 10.73
N ARG A 98 28.52 -14.89 11.74
CA ARG A 98 29.09 -15.41 12.99
C ARG A 98 29.76 -16.78 12.80
N GLY A 99 29.20 -17.63 11.93
CA GLY A 99 29.77 -18.93 11.59
C GLY A 99 31.13 -18.82 10.89
N GLU A 100 31.33 -17.81 10.03
CA GLU A 100 32.60 -17.54 9.37
C GLU A 100 33.69 -17.03 10.33
N GLN A 101 33.32 -16.30 11.39
CA GLN A 101 34.29 -15.77 12.37
C GLN A 101 34.80 -16.79 13.40
N VAL A 102 34.14 -17.94 13.55
CA VAL A 102 34.56 -19.01 14.47
C VAL A 102 35.40 -20.08 13.76
N GLY A 103 35.46 -20.06 12.42
CA GLY A 103 36.21 -21.02 11.59
C GLY A 103 37.51 -20.50 10.97
N GLY A 104 37.99 -19.31 11.36
CA GLY A 104 39.22 -18.68 10.86
C GLY A 104 40.40 -18.82 11.80
#